data_AF-T1JX57-F1
#
_entry.id   AF-T1JX57-F1
#
_cell.length_a   1.000
_cell.length_b   1.000
_cell.length_c   1.000
_cell.angle_alpha   90.00
_cell.angle_beta   90.00
_cell.angle_gamma   90.00
#
_symmetry.space_group_name_H-M   'P 1'
#
loop_
_entity.id
_entity.type
_entity.pdbx_description
1 polymer ?
#
loop_
_entity_poly.entity_id
_entity_poly.type
_entity_poly.pdbx_seq_one_letter_code
_entity_poly.pdbx_strand_id
1 'polypeptide(L)'
;MYTSMIFLFALVGSSFAGIVDFKPCEGSVNVPQVVLIDGCESFSCDLSVGQTVNVQLEFVSPSNAATVQAVSKVGQESSTAQACGNGLNCPLQAGEYYVHKGSFTVGKSSVSSKSMTYQLKSEDQTLVCFTFPITVA
;
A
#
# COMPACT_ATOMS: atom_id res chain seq x y z
N MET A 1 37.00 25.41 29.81
CA MET A 1 36.54 25.24 28.42
C MET A 1 35.41 24.22 28.46
N TYR A 2 34.16 24.67 28.45
CA TYR A 2 32.98 23.78 28.48
C TYR A 2 32.58 23.48 27.04
N THR A 3 32.95 22.30 26.54
CA THR A 3 32.51 21.83 25.22
C THR A 3 31.06 21.38 25.32
N SER A 4 30.18 22.16 24.71
CA SER A 4 28.74 21.88 24.58
C SER A 4 28.50 20.50 23.97
N MET A 5 27.82 19.64 24.74
CA MET A 5 27.32 18.34 24.30
C MET A 5 25.97 18.57 23.59
N ILE A 6 25.96 18.54 22.26
CA ILE A 6 24.75 18.64 21.44
C ILE A 6 24.06 17.27 21.47
N PHE A 7 22.95 17.19 22.20
CA PHE A 7 22.03 16.04 22.16
C PHE A 7 21.20 16.13 20.87
N LEU A 8 21.61 15.37 19.84
CA LEU A 8 20.80 15.11 18.66
C LEU A 8 19.66 14.15 19.05
N PHE A 9 18.48 14.71 19.31
CA PHE A 9 17.25 13.94 19.50
C PHE A 9 16.77 13.47 18.12
N ALA A 10 17.18 12.28 17.70
CA ALA A 10 16.61 11.62 16.54
C ALA A 10 15.16 11.26 16.88
N LEU A 11 14.18 11.96 16.28
CA LEU A 11 12.79 11.52 16.27
C LEU A 11 12.73 10.19 15.52
N VAL A 12 12.75 9.08 16.26
CA VAL A 12 12.41 7.78 15.70
C VAL A 12 10.88 7.76 15.56
N GLY A 13 10.39 8.14 14.38
CA GLY A 13 9.00 7.95 14.02
C GLY A 13 8.69 6.45 14.11
N SER A 14 7.88 6.07 15.08
CA SER A 14 7.45 4.68 15.26
C SER A 14 6.39 4.41 14.19
N SER A 15 6.81 3.92 13.02
CA SER A 15 5.89 3.45 11.99
C SER A 15 5.28 2.13 12.46
N PHE A 16 4.08 2.20 13.03
CA PHE A 16 3.29 1.01 13.31
C PHE A 16 2.72 0.50 11.98
N ALA A 17 3.07 -0.73 11.61
CA ALA A 17 2.43 -1.46 10.54
C ALA A 17 1.34 -2.33 11.16
N GLY A 18 0.10 -1.86 11.13
CA GLY A 18 -1.07 -2.59 11.62
C GLY A 18 -1.72 -3.45 10.54
N ILE A 19 -2.42 -4.52 10.96
CA ILE A 19 -3.38 -5.21 10.10
C ILE A 19 -4.60 -4.28 9.99
N VAL A 20 -4.84 -3.74 8.79
CA VAL A 20 -5.88 -2.74 8.56
C VAL A 20 -7.22 -3.43 8.26
N ASP A 21 -8.33 -2.91 8.79
CA ASP A 21 -9.66 -3.31 8.33
C ASP A 21 -9.86 -2.85 6.88
N PHE A 22 -9.86 -3.79 5.94
CA PHE A 22 -10.04 -3.53 4.52
C PHE A 22 -11.24 -4.29 3.95
N LYS A 23 -11.81 -3.74 2.88
CA LYS A 23 -12.90 -4.36 2.14
C LYS A 23 -12.43 -4.73 0.74
N PRO A 24 -12.71 -5.94 0.25
CA PRO A 24 -12.45 -6.26 -1.15
C PRO A 24 -13.30 -5.36 -2.05
N CYS A 25 -12.77 -4.98 -3.21
CA CYS A 25 -13.55 -4.18 -4.17
C CYS A 25 -14.64 -5.06 -4.80
N GLU A 26 -15.77 -4.46 -5.21
CA GLU A 26 -16.81 -5.19 -5.94
C GLU A 26 -16.24 -5.86 -7.20
N GLY A 27 -16.52 -7.16 -7.36
CA GLY A 27 -16.01 -7.97 -8.48
C GLY A 27 -14.58 -8.48 -8.32
N SER A 28 -13.91 -8.21 -7.19
CA SER A 28 -12.56 -8.74 -6.94
C SER A 28 -12.62 -10.22 -6.63
N VAL A 29 -11.89 -11.01 -7.43
CA VAL A 29 -11.87 -12.47 -7.31
C VAL A 29 -10.96 -12.93 -6.17
N ASN A 30 -10.07 -12.05 -5.68
CA ASN A 30 -9.03 -12.42 -4.74
C ASN A 30 -8.74 -11.31 -3.74
N VAL A 31 -8.75 -11.71 -2.47
CA VAL A 31 -8.58 -10.85 -1.31
C VAL A 31 -7.21 -11.19 -0.70
N PRO A 32 -6.34 -10.20 -0.43
CA PRO A 32 -5.06 -10.49 0.19
C PRO A 32 -5.29 -11.07 1.58
N GLN A 33 -4.48 -12.07 1.96
CA GLN A 33 -4.56 -12.72 3.27
C GLN A 33 -4.06 -11.80 4.37
N VAL A 34 -3.03 -11.01 4.06
CA VAL A 34 -2.43 -10.04 4.97
C VAL A 34 -2.23 -8.73 4.21
N VAL A 35 -2.55 -7.62 4.87
CA VAL A 35 -2.28 -6.26 4.41
C VAL A 35 -1.65 -5.49 5.56
N LEU A 36 -0.42 -5.06 5.37
CA LEU A 36 0.35 -4.22 6.29
C LEU A 36 0.57 -2.88 5.60
N ILE A 37 0.19 -1.80 6.28
CA ILE A 37 0.36 -0.45 5.76
C ILE A 37 1.01 0.39 6.86
N ASP A 38 2.10 1.07 6.51
CA ASP A 38 2.81 1.94 7.44
C ASP A 38 1.93 3.14 7.84
N GLY A 39 1.89 3.46 9.13
CA GLY A 39 1.10 4.59 9.63
C GLY A 39 -0.40 4.28 9.77
N CYS A 40 -0.75 2.99 9.80
CA CYS A 40 -2.12 2.56 10.07
C CYS A 40 -2.20 1.85 11.41
N GLU A 41 -3.13 2.32 12.24
CA GLU A 41 -3.65 1.55 13.36
C GLU A 41 -4.81 0.67 12.86
N SER A 42 -5.22 -0.32 13.66
CA SER A 42 -6.13 -1.40 13.22
C SER A 42 -7.46 -0.96 12.59
N PHE A 43 -7.90 0.30 12.77
CA PHE A 43 -9.19 0.81 12.31
C PHE A 43 -9.12 1.96 11.28
N SER A 44 -7.98 2.63 11.14
CA SER A 44 -7.80 3.76 10.21
C SER A 44 -6.32 4.06 9.98
N CYS A 45 -6.01 4.55 8.79
CA CYS A 45 -4.71 5.08 8.44
C CYS A 45 -4.67 6.60 8.59
N ASP A 46 -3.84 7.11 9.50
CA ASP A 46 -3.60 8.54 9.64
C ASP A 46 -2.38 8.92 8.80
N LEU A 47 -2.65 9.55 7.66
CA LEU A 47 -1.65 9.85 6.63
C LEU A 47 -1.44 11.36 6.52
N SER A 48 -0.22 11.79 6.22
CA SER A 48 0.08 13.21 5.96
C SER A 48 0.31 13.48 4.48
N VAL A 49 -0.08 14.68 4.02
CA VAL A 49 0.22 15.11 2.65
C VAL A 49 1.72 15.07 2.37
N GLY A 50 2.11 14.47 1.25
CA GLY A 50 3.51 14.30 0.85
C GLY A 50 4.23 13.12 1.52
N GLN A 51 3.57 12.41 2.44
CA GLN A 51 4.09 11.17 3.02
C GLN A 51 4.15 10.08 1.96
N THR A 52 5.27 9.37 1.91
CA THR A 52 5.37 8.08 1.22
C THR A 52 4.98 6.97 2.20
N VAL A 53 3.94 6.23 1.84
CA VAL A 53 3.35 5.15 2.63
C VAL A 53 3.75 3.83 2.01
N ASN A 54 4.34 2.93 2.79
CA ASN A 54 4.65 1.59 2.33
C ASN A 54 3.46 0.65 2.55
N VAL A 55 3.26 -0.25 1.60
CA VAL A 55 2.24 -1.29 1.62
C VAL A 55 2.92 -2.62 1.39
N GLN A 56 2.69 -3.58 2.28
CA GLN A 56 2.99 -4.97 2.05
C GLN A 56 1.69 -5.76 2.03
N LEU A 57 1.53 -6.63 1.04
CA LEU A 57 0.39 -7.53 0.97
C LEU A 57 0.84 -8.94 0.62
N GLU A 58 0.07 -9.90 1.09
CA GLU A 58 0.29 -11.32 0.90
C GLU A 58 -0.92 -11.91 0.20
N PHE A 59 -0.73 -12.58 -0.94
CA PHE A 59 -1.82 -13.09 -1.76
C PHE A 59 -1.42 -14.34 -2.53
N VAL A 60 -2.42 -15.13 -2.91
CA VAL A 60 -2.26 -16.23 -3.87
C VAL A 60 -2.63 -15.71 -5.24
N SER A 61 -1.78 -15.85 -6.25
CA SER A 61 -2.09 -15.30 -7.58
C SER A 61 -3.27 -16.03 -8.24
N PRO A 62 -4.32 -15.35 -8.71
CA PRO A 62 -5.45 -16.01 -9.36
C PRO A 62 -5.15 -16.44 -10.81
N SER A 63 -4.08 -15.91 -11.42
CA SER A 63 -3.63 -16.29 -12.77
C SER A 63 -2.12 -16.18 -12.93
N ASN A 64 -1.64 -16.66 -14.08
CA ASN A 64 -0.31 -16.33 -14.56
C ASN A 64 -0.26 -14.84 -14.96
N ALA A 65 0.87 -14.17 -14.72
CA ALA A 65 1.08 -12.79 -15.16
C ALA A 65 2.58 -12.51 -15.35
N ALA A 66 2.97 -12.09 -16.56
CA ALA A 66 4.36 -11.68 -16.83
C ALA A 66 4.66 -10.27 -16.30
N THR A 67 3.66 -9.40 -16.33
CA THR A 67 3.72 -8.01 -15.88
C THR A 67 2.59 -7.74 -14.90
N VAL A 68 2.90 -6.94 -13.88
CA VAL A 68 1.97 -6.54 -12.83
C VAL A 68 2.22 -5.07 -12.51
N GLN A 69 1.14 -4.30 -12.45
CA GLN A 69 1.13 -2.90 -12.07
C GLN A 69 0.38 -2.74 -10.75
N ALA A 70 0.94 -1.95 -9.85
CA ALA A 70 0.28 -1.47 -8.66
C ALA A 70 -0.46 -0.17 -8.99
N VAL A 71 -1.75 -0.11 -8.68
CA VAL A 71 -2.59 1.08 -8.87
C VAL A 71 -3.11 1.52 -7.51
N SER A 72 -2.83 2.75 -7.12
CA SER A 72 -3.41 3.36 -5.93
C SER A 72 -4.35 4.49 -6.32
N LYS A 73 -5.56 4.47 -5.78
CA LYS A 73 -6.62 5.43 -6.09
C LYS A 73 -7.15 6.08 -4.82
N VAL A 74 -7.11 7.42 -4.76
CA VAL A 74 -7.73 8.21 -3.70
C VAL A 74 -8.60 9.30 -4.30
N GLY A 75 -9.88 9.29 -3.93
CA GLY A 75 -10.87 10.16 -4.54
C GLY A 75 -10.91 9.96 -6.06
N GLN A 76 -10.61 11.04 -6.80
CA GLN A 76 -10.51 11.01 -8.26
C GLN A 76 -9.09 10.79 -8.77
N GLU A 77 -8.07 10.89 -7.90
CA GLU A 77 -6.69 10.67 -8.28
C GLU A 77 -6.36 9.19 -8.35
N SER A 78 -5.60 8.81 -9.36
CA SER A 78 -5.05 7.47 -9.51
C SER A 78 -3.59 7.58 -9.92
N SER A 79 -2.74 6.76 -9.31
CA SER A 79 -1.35 6.59 -9.70
C SER A 79 -1.06 5.12 -9.96
N THR A 80 -0.10 4.88 -10.86
CA THR A 80 0.27 3.54 -11.31
C THR A 80 1.78 3.39 -11.24
N ALA A 81 2.24 2.25 -10.74
CA ALA A 81 3.65 1.89 -10.68
C ALA A 81 3.85 0.44 -11.14
N GLN A 82 4.99 0.13 -11.74
CA GLN A 82 5.33 -1.25 -12.10
C GLN A 82 5.68 -2.02 -10.82
N ALA A 83 4.96 -3.11 -10.53
CA ALA A 83 5.20 -3.94 -9.34
C ALA A 83 6.27 -5.01 -9.61
N CYS A 84 6.27 -5.62 -10.80
CA CYS A 84 7.31 -6.58 -11.18
C CYS A 84 8.70 -5.93 -11.17
N GLY A 85 9.63 -6.51 -10.43
CA GLY A 85 10.97 -5.97 -10.23
C GLY A 85 11.07 -4.86 -9.17
N ASN A 86 9.93 -4.37 -8.65
CA ASN A 86 9.86 -3.38 -7.58
C ASN A 86 9.03 -3.93 -6.41
N GLY A 87 9.56 -4.97 -5.77
CA GLY A 87 8.94 -5.59 -4.60
C GLY A 87 7.96 -6.72 -4.89
N LEU A 88 7.85 -7.15 -6.16
CA LEU A 88 7.20 -8.39 -6.57
C LEU A 88 8.07 -9.14 -7.59
N ASN A 89 8.26 -10.45 -7.39
CA ASN A 89 9.02 -11.28 -8.30
C ASN A 89 8.09 -11.89 -9.35
N CYS A 90 8.38 -11.62 -10.63
CA CYS A 90 7.58 -12.06 -11.77
C CYS A 90 8.41 -12.98 -12.68
N PRO A 91 7.78 -13.85 -13.49
CA PRO A 91 6.34 -13.97 -13.71
C PRO A 91 5.61 -14.61 -12.52
N LEU A 92 4.36 -14.16 -12.31
CA LEU A 92 3.45 -14.82 -11.37
C LEU A 92 2.90 -16.09 -11.99
N GLN A 93 2.66 -17.09 -11.15
CA GLN A 93 2.03 -18.36 -11.49
C GLN A 93 0.71 -18.50 -10.73
N ALA A 94 -0.33 -18.98 -11.41
CA ALA A 94 -1.65 -19.19 -10.81
C ALA A 94 -1.56 -20.21 -9.66
N GLY A 95 -2.19 -19.88 -8.53
CA GLY A 95 -2.21 -20.73 -7.32
C GLY A 95 -0.98 -20.59 -6.42
N GLU A 96 0.06 -19.88 -6.85
CA GLU A 96 1.26 -19.65 -6.04
C GLU A 96 1.12 -18.44 -5.11
N TYR A 97 1.79 -18.52 -3.96
CA TYR A 97 1.79 -17.49 -2.94
C TYR A 97 2.87 -16.44 -3.19
N TYR A 98 2.50 -15.16 -3.05
CA TYR A 98 3.39 -14.03 -3.25
C TYR A 98 3.26 -12.99 -2.15
N VAL A 99 4.41 -12.37 -1.85
CA VAL A 99 4.49 -11.15 -1.05
C VAL A 99 4.83 -10.00 -1.97
N HIS A 100 3.96 -8.99 -2.02
CA HIS A 100 4.20 -7.75 -2.74
C HIS A 100 4.56 -6.65 -1.74
N LYS A 101 5.62 -5.89 -2.04
CA LYS A 101 6.00 -4.67 -1.32
C LYS A 101 5.95 -3.49 -2.27
N GLY A 102 5.12 -2.51 -1.97
CA GLY A 102 5.00 -1.29 -2.76
C GLY A 102 4.93 -0.06 -1.87
N SER A 103 4.82 1.09 -2.51
CA SER A 103 4.63 2.37 -1.83
C SER A 103 3.81 3.31 -2.67
N PHE A 104 3.13 4.27 -2.04
CA PHE A 104 2.46 5.37 -2.71
C PHE A 104 2.69 6.68 -1.96
N THR A 105 2.57 7.81 -2.65
CA THR A 105 2.70 9.13 -2.03
C THR A 105 1.33 9.78 -1.92
N VAL A 106 1.02 10.33 -0.75
CA VAL A 106 -0.25 10.99 -0.46
C VAL A 106 -0.28 12.37 -1.12
N GLY A 107 -1.13 12.53 -2.13
CA GLY A 107 -1.31 13.79 -2.85
C GLY A 107 -2.12 14.82 -2.06
N LYS A 108 -2.01 16.11 -2.40
CA LYS A 108 -2.82 17.19 -1.80
C LYS A 108 -4.32 16.99 -2.02
N SER A 109 -4.71 16.38 -3.13
CA SER A 109 -6.13 16.13 -3.46
C SER A 109 -6.75 15.01 -2.61
N SER A 110 -5.91 14.32 -1.82
CA SER A 110 -6.34 13.26 -0.91
C SER A 110 -6.96 13.77 0.39
N VAL A 111 -6.78 15.05 0.74
CA VAL A 111 -7.20 15.66 2.03
C VAL A 111 -8.69 15.46 2.35
N SER A 112 -9.56 15.44 1.33
CA SER A 112 -11.01 15.27 1.54
C SER A 112 -11.50 13.82 1.39
N SER A 113 -10.60 12.88 1.11
CA SER A 113 -10.96 11.48 0.87
C SER A 113 -10.98 10.68 2.16
N LYS A 114 -11.97 9.80 2.30
CA LYS A 114 -12.14 8.94 3.49
C LYS A 114 -11.63 7.51 3.28
N SER A 115 -11.24 7.17 2.06
CA SER A 115 -10.80 5.82 1.70
C SER A 115 -9.81 5.85 0.54
N MET A 116 -8.91 4.88 0.53
CA MET A 116 -7.99 4.60 -0.57
C MET A 116 -8.24 3.18 -1.09
N THR A 117 -8.17 3.01 -2.41
CA THR A 117 -8.22 1.71 -3.06
C THR A 117 -6.83 1.36 -3.59
N TYR A 118 -6.36 0.15 -3.31
CA TYR A 118 -5.10 -0.39 -3.81
C TYR A 118 -5.37 -1.64 -4.64
N GLN A 119 -4.73 -1.73 -5.80
CA GLN A 119 -4.94 -2.81 -6.77
C GLN A 119 -3.62 -3.33 -7.32
N LEU A 120 -3.55 -4.64 -7.54
CA LEU A 120 -2.56 -5.24 -8.44
C LEU A 120 -3.27 -5.69 -9.71
N LYS A 121 -2.77 -5.24 -10.87
CA LYS A 121 -3.34 -5.57 -12.18
C LYS A 121 -2.30 -6.21 -13.08
N SER A 122 -2.68 -7.28 -13.76
CA SER A 122 -2.00 -7.71 -14.98
C SER A 122 -2.61 -6.99 -16.19
N GLU A 123 -2.17 -7.35 -17.40
CA GLU A 123 -2.73 -6.81 -18.65
C GLU A 123 -4.22 -7.17 -18.82
N ASP A 124 -4.60 -8.38 -18.40
CA ASP A 124 -5.92 -8.94 -18.69
C ASP A 124 -6.91 -8.83 -17.52
N GLN A 125 -6.42 -8.70 -16.28
CA GLN A 125 -7.29 -8.74 -15.11
C GLN A 125 -6.73 -8.08 -13.85
N THR A 126 -7.63 -7.84 -12.89
CA THR A 126 -7.27 -7.40 -11.54
C THR A 126 -6.96 -8.62 -10.68
N LEU A 127 -5.72 -8.72 -10.19
CA LEU A 127 -5.20 -9.83 -9.40
C LEU A 127 -5.55 -9.70 -7.92
N VAL A 128 -5.54 -8.46 -7.40
CA VAL A 128 -5.84 -8.11 -6.02
C VAL A 128 -6.51 -6.74 -6.03
N CYS A 129 -7.56 -6.54 -5.22
CA CYS A 129 -8.14 -5.22 -5.00
C CYS A 129 -8.79 -5.12 -3.63
N PHE A 130 -8.40 -4.10 -2.88
CA PHE A 130 -9.00 -3.79 -1.60
C PHE A 130 -9.06 -2.27 -1.36
N THR A 131 -9.98 -1.88 -0.50
CA THR A 131 -10.20 -0.50 -0.06
C THR A 131 -10.09 -0.44 1.45
N PHE A 132 -9.37 0.55 1.96
CA PHE A 132 -9.19 0.78 3.39
C PHE A 132 -9.49 2.24 3.76
N PRO A 133 -9.95 2.50 5.00
CA PRO A 133 -10.23 3.85 5.46
C PRO A 133 -8.93 4.63 5.68
N ILE A 134 -8.95 5.90 5.28
CA ILE A 134 -7.85 6.84 5.51
C ILE A 134 -8.39 8.14 6.12
N THR A 135 -7.55 8.78 6.91
CA THR A 135 -7.69 10.18 7.33
C THR A 135 -6.43 10.90 6.91
N VAL A 136 -6.57 12.00 6.18
CA VAL A 136 -5.43 12.79 5.70
C VAL A 136 -5.36 14.09 6.47
N ALA A 137 -4.24 14.33 7.15
CA ALA A 137 -3.94 15.55 7.91
C ALA A 137 -2.92 16.45 7.21
#